data_AF-A0A5R8YX37-F1
#
_entry.id   AF-A0A5R8YX37-F1
#
_cell.length_a   1.000
_cell.length_b   1.000
_cell.length_c   1.000
_cell.angle_alpha   90.00
_cell.angle_beta   90.00
_cell.angle_gamma   90.00
#
_symmetry.space_group_name_H-M   'P 1'
#
loop_
_entity.id
_entity.type
_entity.pdbx_description
1 polymer ?
#
loop_
_entity_poly.entity_id
_entity_poly.type
_entity_poly.pdbx_seq_one_letter_code
_entity_poly.pdbx_strand_id
1 'polypeptide(L)' 'MPSGLTWSQLLSCTTCGWVACSDDSPGGHARAHYEETDHPVVAALVSEPPWRWCYVHGRALRG' A
#
# COMPACT_ATOMS: atom_id res chain seq x y z
N MET A 1 -16.59 -21.31 6.30
CA MET A 1 -15.24 -21.24 5.70
C MET A 1 -15.18 -19.97 4.86
N PRO A 2 -14.40 -18.94 5.20
CA PRO A 2 -14.26 -17.80 4.30
C PRO A 2 -13.29 -18.15 3.16
N SER A 3 -13.84 -18.22 1.96
CA SER A 3 -13.14 -18.41 0.69
C SER A 3 -12.61 -17.07 0.20
N GLY A 4 -11.30 -16.89 0.20
CA GLY A 4 -10.65 -15.73 -0.41
C GLY A 4 -9.22 -15.60 0.08
N LEU A 5 -8.25 -15.62 -0.83
CA LEU A 5 -6.92 -15.08 -0.55
C LEU A 5 -7.13 -13.65 -0.08
N THR A 6 -6.87 -13.37 1.20
CA THR A 6 -7.09 -12.06 1.81
C THR A 6 -5.98 -11.13 1.37
N TRP A 7 -6.21 -10.37 0.30
CA TRP A 7 -5.47 -9.13 0.07
C TRP A 7 -5.95 -8.15 1.14
N SER A 8 -5.13 -7.90 2.17
CA SER A 8 -5.58 -7.16 3.35
C SER A 8 -6.04 -5.75 2.97
N GLN A 9 -5.26 -5.03 2.14
CA GLN A 9 -5.61 -3.69 1.65
C GLN A 9 -5.00 -3.40 0.26
N LEU A 10 -5.68 -2.59 -0.54
CA LEU A 10 -5.19 -2.04 -1.80
C LEU A 10 -4.57 -0.66 -1.56
N LEU A 11 -3.35 -0.47 -2.03
CA LEU A 11 -2.59 0.76 -1.91
C LEU A 11 -2.34 1.36 -3.29
N SER A 12 -2.49 2.67 -3.44
CA SER A 12 -2.13 3.42 -4.64
C SER A 12 -0.90 4.29 -4.39
N CYS A 13 0.07 4.26 -5.30
CA CYS A 13 1.21 5.16 -5.27
C CYS A 13 0.74 6.59 -5.54
N THR A 14 1.06 7.52 -4.65
CA THR A 14 0.69 8.93 -4.83
C THR A 14 1.53 9.66 -5.88
N THR A 15 2.65 9.07 -6.29
CA THR A 15 3.57 9.66 -7.27
C THR A 15 3.19 9.28 -8.70
N CYS A 16 2.88 8.01 -8.97
CA CYS A 16 2.61 7.51 -10.32
C CYS A 16 1.21 6.92 -10.52
N GLY A 17 0.41 6.76 -9.44
CA GLY A 17 -0.93 6.19 -9.52
C GLY A 17 -0.99 4.65 -9.59
N TRP A 18 0.15 3.96 -9.51
CA TRP A 18 0.19 2.49 -9.53
C TRP A 18 -0.56 1.87 -8.35
N VAL A 19 -1.35 0.84 -8.59
CA VAL A 19 -2.12 0.14 -7.56
C VAL A 19 -1.48 -1.21 -7.26
N ALA A 20 -1.18 -1.46 -5.99
CA ALA A 20 -0.54 -2.68 -5.51
C ALA A 20 -1.19 -3.19 -4.22
N CYS A 21 -0.95 -4.46 -3.90
CA CYS A 21 -1.32 -5.05 -2.62
C CYS A 21 -0.45 -4.48 -1.50
N SER A 22 -1.01 -4.39 -0.30
CA SER A 22 -0.24 -4.08 0.92
C SER A 22 0.90 -5.06 1.15
N ASP A 23 1.91 -4.61 1.92
CA ASP A 23 3.07 -5.44 2.31
C ASP A 23 2.66 -6.72 3.08
N ASP A 24 1.52 -6.67 3.77
CA ASP A 24 0.90 -7.79 4.50
C ASP A 24 0.32 -8.89 3.57
N SER A 25 0.12 -8.59 2.29
CA SER A 25 -0.34 -9.60 1.31
C SER A 25 0.84 -10.48 0.86
N PRO A 26 0.62 -11.78 0.57
CA PRO A 26 1.68 -12.64 0.04
C PRO A 26 2.20 -12.07 -1.29
N GLY A 27 3.42 -11.55 -1.28
CA GLY A 27 4.08 -10.91 -2.43
C GLY A 27 4.55 -9.48 -2.19
N GLY A 28 4.06 -8.78 -1.16
CA GLY A 28 4.62 -7.48 -0.75
C GLY A 28 4.72 -6.43 -1.87
N HIS A 29 3.78 -6.42 -2.83
CA HIS A 29 3.92 -5.67 -4.08
C HIS A 29 4.10 -4.15 -3.90
N ALA A 30 3.50 -3.54 -2.87
CA ALA A 30 3.70 -2.11 -2.61
C ALA A 30 5.13 -1.78 -2.16
N ARG A 31 5.81 -2.69 -1.45
CA ARG A 31 7.22 -2.54 -1.07
C ARG A 31 8.14 -2.80 -2.25
N ALA A 32 7.90 -3.85 -3.02
CA ALA A 32 8.65 -4.12 -4.26
C ALA A 32 8.58 -2.92 -5.23
N HIS A 33 7.38 -2.36 -5.43
CA HIS A 33 7.19 -1.15 -6.23
C HIS A 33 8.02 0.03 -5.71
N TYR A 34 8.06 0.24 -4.40
CA TYR A 34 8.92 1.26 -3.80
C TYR A 34 10.41 0.99 -4.09
N GLU A 35 10.87 -0.24 -3.91
CA GLU A 35 12.28 -0.63 -4.15
C GLU A 35 12.69 -0.49 -5.64
N GLU A 36 11.76 -0.70 -6.57
CA GLU A 36 12.02 -0.58 -8.01
C GLU A 36 11.92 0.86 -8.55
N THR A 37 11.04 1.68 -7.98
CA THR A 37 10.69 3.00 -8.56
C THR A 37 11.09 4.19 -7.70
N ASP A 38 11.58 3.96 -6.48
CA ASP A 38 11.87 5.02 -5.49
C ASP A 38 10.64 5.89 -5.20
N HIS A 39 9.45 5.28 -5.17
CA HIS A 39 8.21 5.95 -4.81
C HIS A 39 7.80 5.62 -3.36
N PRO A 40 8.20 6.43 -2.37
CA PRO A 40 8.11 6.04 -0.96
C PRO A 40 6.72 6.21 -0.34
N VAL A 41 5.76 6.79 -1.06
CA VAL A 41 4.43 7.12 -0.50
C VAL A 41 3.33 6.40 -1.26
N VAL A 42 2.49 5.70 -0.49
CA VAL A 42 1.29 5.00 -0.98
C VAL A 42 0.08 5.38 -0.14
N ALA A 43 -1.12 5.36 -0.72
CA ALA A 43 -2.39 5.71 -0.10
C ALA A 43 -3.34 4.51 -0.10
N ALA A 44 -4.10 4.31 0.98
CA ALA A 44 -5.10 3.25 0.98
C ALA A 44 -6.33 3.64 0.15
N LEU A 45 -6.69 2.81 -0.83
CA LEU A 45 -7.79 3.10 -1.76
C LEU A 45 -9.18 2.83 -1.15
N VAL A 46 -9.27 1.86 -0.25
CA VAL A 46 -10.54 1.35 0.31
C VAL A 46 -10.64 1.53 1.81
N SER A 47 -9.80 2.38 2.40
CA SER A 47 -9.80 2.64 3.84
C SER A 47 -10.55 3.93 4.18
N GLU A 48 -11.45 3.85 5.15
CA GLU A 48 -12.07 5.00 5.82
C GLU A 48 -11.71 4.96 7.32
N PRO A 49 -11.04 5.99 7.87
CA PRO A 49 -10.56 7.20 7.20
C PRO A 49 -9.40 6.92 6.22
N PRO A 50 -9.19 7.79 5.22
CA PRO A 50 -8.08 7.66 4.29
C PRO A 50 -6.76 7.88 5.02
N TRP A 51 -5.80 7.00 4.77
CA TRP A 51 -4.46 7.11 5.31
C TRP A 51 -3.43 6.83 4.21
N ARG A 52 -2.23 7.35 4.44
CA ARG A 52 -1.07 7.18 3.56
C ARG A 52 0.07 6.54 4.32
N TRP A 53 0.80 5.64 3.71
CA TRP A 53 2.03 5.09 4.25
C TRP A 53 3.23 5.78 3.62
N CYS A 54 4.24 6.10 4.43
CA CYS A 54 5.54 6.50 3.93
C CYS A 54 6.59 5.46 4.33
N TYR A 55 7.15 4.76 3.35
CA TYR A 55 8.16 3.71 3.57
C TYR A 55 9.46 4.26 4.15
N VAL A 56 9.87 5.48 3.75
CA VAL A 56 11.06 6.15 4.30
C VAL A 56 10.92 6.44 5.80
N HIS A 57 9.71 6.80 6.23
CA HIS A 57 9.44 7.19 7.61
C HIS A 57 8.84 6.08 8.48
N GLY A 58 8.45 4.95 7.88
CA GLY A 58 7.81 3.82 8.58
C GLY A 58 6.54 4.20 9.33
N ARG A 59 5.76 5.18 8.85
CA ARG A 59 4.55 5.66 9.55
C ARG A 59 3.37 5.88 8.62
N ALA A 60 2.18 5.65 9.17
CA ALA A 60 0.93 6.05 8.56
C ALA A 60 0.66 7.54 8.84
N LEU A 61 0.45 8.31 7.79
CA LEU A 61 -0.08 9.67 7.83
C LEU A 61 -1.60 9.55 7.74
N ARG A 62 -2.29 9.92 8.82
CA ARG A 62 -3.74 10.07 8.85
C ARG A 62 -4.08 11.53 8.53
N GLY A 63 -5.01 11.74 7.60
CA GLY A 63 -5.59 13.04 7.29
C GLY A 63 -6.78 13.33 8.19
#